data_AF-A0A922S106-F1
#
_entry.id   AF-A0A922S106-F1
#
_cell.length_a   1.000
_cell.length_b   1.000
_cell.length_c   1.000
_cell.angle_alpha   90.00
_cell.angle_beta   90.00
_cell.angle_gamma   90.00
#
_symmetry.space_group_name_H-M   'P 1'
#
loop_
_entity.id
_entity.type
_entity.pdbx_description
1 polymer ?
#
loop_
_entity_poly.entity_id
_entity_poly.type
_entity_poly.pdbx_seq_one_letter_code
_entity_poly.pdbx_strand_id
1 'polypeptide(L)'
;MLYSIILFFILFELSITKEIDVYQLPFVISKSGAMIITDHEEKMSLSPDLLLIHKDASCTTKIDLKRPTEAEIKAKSGTRKVFQNCKKIGKTEKPRKEVPKASVKK
;
A
#
# COMPACT_ATOMS: atom_id res chain seq x y z
N MET A 1 -46.14 -16.23 16.14
CA MET A 1 -44.98 -16.49 17.04
C MET A 1 -43.73 -16.90 16.26
N LEU A 2 -43.79 -17.92 15.39
CA LEU A 2 -42.64 -18.42 14.62
C LEU A 2 -41.94 -17.35 13.75
N TYR A 3 -42.72 -16.53 13.03
CA TYR A 3 -42.18 -15.44 12.20
C TYR A 3 -41.42 -14.36 12.98
N SER A 4 -41.85 -14.09 14.23
CA SER A 4 -41.19 -13.11 15.09
C SER A 4 -39.82 -13.61 15.55
N ILE A 5 -39.72 -14.90 15.84
CA ILE A 5 -38.47 -15.56 16.24
C ILE A 5 -37.47 -15.53 15.07
N ILE A 6 -37.92 -15.86 13.86
CA ILE A 6 -37.08 -15.83 12.65
C ILE A 6 -36.56 -14.42 12.36
N LEU A 7 -37.42 -13.40 12.51
CA LEU A 7 -37.03 -12.00 12.34
C LEU A 7 -35.96 -11.58 13.36
N PHE A 8 -36.07 -12.07 14.61
CA PHE A 8 -35.08 -11.80 15.65
C PHE A 8 -33.70 -12.40 15.34
N PHE A 9 -33.65 -13.62 14.80
CA PHE A 9 -32.38 -14.24 14.38
C PHE A 9 -31.73 -13.48 13.22
N ILE A 10 -32.52 -13.03 12.24
CA ILE A 10 -32.00 -12.23 11.11
C ILE A 10 -31.41 -10.90 11.60
N LEU A 11 -32.09 -10.22 12.53
CA LEU A 11 -31.61 -8.96 13.11
C LEU A 11 -30.40 -9.16 14.05
N PHE A 12 -30.33 -10.30 14.74
CA PHE A 12 -29.21 -10.65 15.61
C PHE A 12 -27.92 -10.89 14.81
N GLU A 13 -27.99 -11.63 13.71
CA GLU A 13 -26.85 -11.84 12.78
C GLU A 13 -26.34 -10.51 12.18
N LEU A 14 -27.24 -9.58 11.84
CA LEU A 14 -26.89 -8.23 11.40
C LEU A 14 -26.22 -7.38 12.50
N SER A 15 -26.45 -7.73 13.77
CA SER A 15 -25.91 -7.02 14.94
C SER A 15 -24.52 -7.52 15.37
N ILE A 16 -24.02 -8.62 14.79
CA ILE A 16 -22.62 -9.05 14.97
C ILE A 16 -21.74 -8.14 14.11
N THR A 17 -21.66 -6.88 14.54
CA THR A 17 -20.79 -5.85 14.01
C THR A 17 -19.35 -6.29 14.15
N LYS A 18 -18.61 -6.21 13.04
CA LYS A 18 -17.20 -6.53 12.91
C LYS A 18 -16.39 -5.94 14.06
N GLU A 19 -15.80 -6.79 14.89
CA GLU A 19 -14.74 -6.38 15.80
C GLU A 19 -13.59 -5.85 14.93
N ILE A 20 -13.21 -4.59 15.15
CA ILE A 20 -12.02 -4.02 14.53
C ILE A 20 -10.87 -4.52 15.38
N ASP A 21 -10.11 -5.49 14.86
CA ASP A 21 -8.88 -5.93 15.52
C ASP A 21 -7.90 -4.76 15.61
N VAL A 22 -7.68 -4.27 16.83
CA VAL A 22 -6.72 -3.20 17.11
C VAL A 22 -5.37 -3.83 17.41
N TYR A 23 -4.50 -3.92 16.40
CA TYR A 23 -3.13 -4.40 16.57
C TYR A 23 -2.21 -3.29 17.10
N GLN A 24 -1.51 -3.58 18.19
CA GLN A 24 -0.45 -2.71 18.70
C GLN A 24 0.87 -3.09 18.03
N LEU A 25 1.32 -2.26 17.09
CA LEU A 25 2.58 -2.48 16.38
C LEU A 25 3.74 -1.75 17.08
N PRO A 26 4.87 -2.44 17.37
CA PRO A 26 6.06 -1.77 17.89
C PRO A 26 6.62 -0.79 16.86
N PHE A 27 7.03 0.39 17.34
CA PHE A 27 7.70 1.41 16.54
C PHE A 27 8.90 2.01 17.27
N VAL A 28 9.84 2.55 16.49
CA VAL A 28 10.98 3.32 16.97
C VAL A 28 10.99 4.71 16.33
N ILE A 29 11.52 5.70 17.04
CA ILE A 29 11.73 7.05 16.50
C ILE A 29 13.20 7.18 16.07
N SER A 30 13.42 7.50 14.80
CA SER A 30 14.76 7.74 14.28
C SER A 30 15.36 9.02 14.86
N LYS A 31 16.69 9.19 14.74
CA LYS A 31 17.37 10.44 15.12
C LYS A 31 16.84 11.67 14.37
N SER A 32 16.23 11.48 13.21
CA SER A 32 15.62 12.55 12.42
C SER A 32 14.14 12.77 12.75
N GLY A 33 13.59 12.10 13.78
CA GLY A 33 12.19 12.20 14.18
C GLY A 33 11.23 11.34 13.34
N ALA A 34 11.71 10.44 12.49
CA ALA A 34 10.84 9.57 11.71
C ALA A 34 10.36 8.37 12.56
N MET A 35 9.06 8.08 12.55
CA MET A 35 8.51 6.88 13.18
C MET A 35 8.71 5.68 12.25
N ILE A 36 9.25 4.57 12.73
CA ILE A 36 9.52 3.36 11.94
C ILE A 36 8.84 2.18 12.60
N ILE A 37 7.98 1.48 11.87
CA ILE A 37 7.34 0.23 12.35
C ILE A 37 8.34 -0.92 12.19
N THR A 38 8.50 -1.72 13.23
CA THR A 38 9.58 -2.74 13.29
C THR A 38 9.11 -4.18 13.18
N ASP A 39 7.80 -4.44 13.11
CA ASP A 39 7.20 -5.78 13.26
C ASP A 39 7.09 -6.60 11.96
N HIS A 40 7.61 -6.09 10.85
CA HIS A 40 7.49 -6.76 9.56
C HIS A 40 8.81 -6.73 8.77
N GLU A 41 8.95 -7.69 7.85
CA GLU A 41 10.07 -7.77 6.89
C GLU A 41 10.18 -6.49 6.04
N GLU A 42 9.06 -5.78 5.87
CA GLU A 42 8.98 -4.50 5.19
C GLU A 42 9.08 -3.32 6.16
N LYS A 43 10.01 -2.40 5.89
CA LYS A 43 10.21 -1.21 6.72
C LYS A 43 9.32 -0.06 6.23
N MET A 44 8.24 0.18 6.96
CA MET A 44 7.45 1.40 6.83
C MET A 44 7.95 2.47 7.79
N SER A 45 8.06 3.70 7.29
CA SER A 45 8.46 4.85 8.10
C SER A 45 7.64 6.09 7.78
N LEU A 46 7.22 6.82 8.81
CA LEU A 46 6.52 8.10 8.68
C LEU A 46 7.51 9.23 9.00
N SER A 47 7.75 10.11 8.03
CA SER A 47 8.64 11.27 8.22
C SER A 47 7.97 12.38 9.05
N PRO A 48 8.76 13.33 9.60
CA PRO A 48 8.20 14.51 10.27
C PRO A 48 7.26 15.34 9.40
N ASP A 49 7.49 15.36 8.08
CA ASP A 49 6.65 16.04 7.09
C ASP A 49 5.39 15.26 6.70
N LEU A 50 5.05 14.20 7.44
CA LEU A 50 3.92 13.31 7.19
C LEU A 50 4.00 12.56 5.86
N LEU A 51 5.21 12.21 5.41
CA LEU A 51 5.40 11.33 4.27
C LEU A 51 5.50 9.88 4.76
N LEU A 52 4.57 9.04 4.34
CA LEU A 52 4.69 7.59 4.52
C LEU A 52 5.67 7.05 3.49
N ILE A 53 6.80 6.54 3.96
CA ILE A 53 7.88 5.99 3.17
C ILE A 53 7.88 4.48 3.38
N HIS A 54 7.65 3.76 2.28
CA HIS A 54 7.74 2.32 2.22
C HIS A 54 8.90 1.95 1.29
N LYS A 55 9.73 1.01 1.75
CA LYS A 55 10.95 0.60 1.04
C LYS A 55 10.97 -0.91 0.88
N ASP A 56 10.90 -1.31 -0.38
CA ASP A 56 11.09 -2.68 -0.82
C ASP A 56 12.50 -2.88 -1.36
N ALA A 57 12.84 -4.12 -1.70
CA ALA A 57 14.13 -4.48 -2.29
C ALA A 57 14.49 -3.68 -3.56
N SER A 58 13.47 -3.32 -4.36
CA SER A 58 13.61 -2.70 -5.68
C SER A 58 13.14 -1.25 -5.75
N CYS A 59 12.25 -0.82 -4.85
CA CYS A 59 11.58 0.48 -4.94
C CYS A 59 11.49 1.17 -3.59
N THR A 60 11.51 2.50 -3.62
CA THR A 60 11.11 3.35 -2.50
C THR A 60 9.87 4.14 -2.94
N THR A 61 8.78 3.95 -2.21
CA THR A 61 7.51 4.66 -2.42
C THR A 61 7.33 5.66 -1.30
N LYS A 62 6.92 6.88 -1.63
CA LYS A 62 6.58 7.93 -0.67
C LYS A 62 5.18 8.45 -0.96
N ILE A 63 4.33 8.52 0.06
CA ILE A 63 2.95 9.01 -0.05
C ILE A 63 2.78 10.20 0.89
N ASP A 64 2.22 11.30 0.38
CA ASP A 64 1.90 12.47 1.19
C ASP A 64 0.63 12.24 2.02
N LEU A 65 0.78 12.13 3.35
CA LEU A 65 -0.30 11.97 4.31
C LEU A 65 -0.52 13.23 5.16
N LYS A 66 -0.19 14.42 4.63
CA LYS A 66 -0.56 15.69 5.27
C LYS A 66 -2.04 15.75 5.61
N ARG A 67 -2.39 16.58 6.58
CA ARG A 67 -3.79 16.81 6.96
C ARG A 67 -4.63 17.18 5.73
N PRO A 68 -5.89 16.71 5.65
CA PRO A 68 -6.81 17.10 4.58
C PRO A 68 -7.00 18.62 4.55
N THR A 69 -7.12 19.17 3.35
CA THR A 69 -7.52 20.57 3.14
C THR A 69 -9.03 20.72 3.35
N GLU A 70 -9.49 21.95 3.61
CA GLU A 70 -10.93 22.23 3.78
C GLU A 70 -11.75 21.84 2.55
N ALA A 71 -11.18 22.00 1.36
CA ALA A 71 -11.82 21.59 0.10
C ALA A 71 -12.01 20.07 0.04
N GLU A 72 -11.01 19.28 0.43
CA GLU A 72 -11.09 17.82 0.47
C GLU A 72 -12.08 17.34 1.54
N ILE A 73 -12.11 18.00 2.70
CA ILE A 73 -13.08 17.70 3.76
C ILE A 73 -14.51 17.96 3.25
N LYS A 74 -14.74 19.10 2.61
CA LYS A 74 -16.04 19.46 2.03
C LYS A 74 -16.46 18.50 0.92
N ALA A 75 -15.51 18.08 0.07
CA ALA A 75 -15.73 17.14 -1.02
C ALA A 75 -15.80 15.67 -0.55
N LYS A 76 -15.48 15.39 0.73
CA LYS A 76 -15.34 14.04 1.30
C LYS A 76 -14.42 13.12 0.46
N SER A 77 -13.51 13.70 -0.32
CA SER A 77 -12.65 13.01 -1.27
C SER A 77 -11.49 13.92 -1.70
N GLY A 78 -10.41 13.31 -2.19
CA GLY A 78 -9.19 14.01 -2.59
C GLY A 78 -8.17 13.08 -3.23
N THR A 79 -7.02 13.62 -3.63
CA THR A 79 -5.91 12.84 -4.18
C THR A 79 -4.61 13.25 -3.50
N ARG A 80 -3.73 12.28 -3.26
CA ARG A 80 -2.41 12.51 -2.67
C ARG A 80 -1.31 12.25 -3.69
N LYS A 81 -0.19 12.94 -3.52
CA LYS A 81 0.99 12.74 -4.36
C LYS A 81 1.70 11.46 -3.93
N VAL A 82 2.01 10.62 -4.90
CA VAL A 82 2.84 9.42 -4.73
C VAL A 82 4.13 9.63 -5.51
N PHE A 83 5.25 9.43 -4.83
CA PHE A 83 6.59 9.49 -5.41
C PHE A 83 7.19 8.09 -5.36
N GLN A 84 7.44 7.51 -6.53
CA GLN A 84 8.03 6.18 -6.63
C GLN A 84 9.41 6.28 -7.28
N ASN A 85 10.42 5.73 -6.61
CA ASN A 85 11.77 5.61 -7.15
C ASN A 85 12.19 4.15 -7.12
N CYS A 86 12.25 3.53 -8.29
CA CYS A 86 12.64 2.14 -8.46
C CYS A 86 14.02 2.03 -9.09
N LYS A 87 14.81 1.07 -8.64
CA LYS A 87 16.04 0.68 -9.33
C LYS A 87 15.65 0.15 -10.71
N LYS A 88 16.23 0.72 -11.76
CA LYS A 88 16.18 0.11 -13.09
C LYS A 88 16.96 -1.19 -13.01
N ILE A 89 16.27 -2.33 -12.99
CA ILE A 89 16.92 -3.63 -13.17
C ILE A 89 17.44 -3.59 -14.61
N GLY A 90 18.76 -3.44 -14.77
CA GLY A 90 19.40 -3.51 -16.06
C GLY A 90 19.09 -4.87 -16.68
N LYS A 91 18.28 -4.90 -17.73
CA LYS A 91 18.25 -6.04 -18.63
C LYS A 91 19.61 -6.05 -19.33
N THR A 92 20.54 -6.87 -18.84
CA THR A 92 21.65 -7.32 -19.66
C THR A 92 21.08 -8.29 -20.68
N GLU A 93 20.42 -7.74 -21.71
CA GLU A 93 20.06 -8.50 -22.90
C GLU A 93 21.39 -8.74 -23.64
N LYS A 94 21.98 -9.93 -23.44
CA LYS A 94 23.07 -10.39 -24.32
C LYS A 94 22.57 -10.21 -25.76
N PRO A 95 23.34 -9.58 -26.67
CA PRO A 95 22.92 -9.47 -28.05
C PRO A 95 22.68 -10.88 -28.58
N ARG A 96 21.43 -11.18 -28.92
CA ARG A 96 21.03 -12.43 -29.56
C ARG A 96 21.77 -12.46 -30.89
N LYS A 97 22.75 -13.37 -31.04
CA LYS A 97 23.37 -13.65 -32.34
C LYS A 97 22.24 -13.86 -33.35
N GLU A 98 22.19 -13.00 -34.36
CA GLU A 98 21.30 -13.19 -35.50
C GLU A 98 21.64 -14.55 -36.13
N VAL A 99 20.67 -15.46 -36.08
CA VAL A 99 20.73 -16.71 -36.85
C VAL A 99 20.42 -16.33 -38.30
N PRO A 100 21.29 -16.61 -39.27
CA PRO A 100 21.06 -16.25 -40.66
C PRO A 100 19.81 -16.97 -41.19
N LYS A 101 18.87 -16.19 -41.75
CA LYS A 101 17.72 -16.72 -42.50
C LYS A 101 18.23 -17.45 -43.73
N ALA A 102 18.09 -18.77 -43.75
CA ALA A 102 18.21 -19.54 -44.98
C ALA A 102 17.09 -19.12 -45.92
N SER A 103 17.50 -18.58 -47.08
CA SER A 103 16.64 -18.20 -48.19
C SER A 103 15.94 -19.43 -48.78
N VAL A 104 14.61 -19.43 -48.75
CA VAL A 104 13.76 -20.35 -49.52
C VAL A 104 14.00 -20.08 -51.00
N LYS A 105 14.45 -21.11 -51.74
CA LYS A 105 14.60 -21.08 -53.20
C LYS A 105 13.31 -21.61 -53.83
N LYS A 106 12.92 -20.90 -54.90
CA LYS A 106 11.77 -21.07 -55.79
C LYS A 106 11.36 -22.51 -56.10
#